data_AF-A0A1N6TIA7-F1
#
_entry.id   AF-A0A1N6TIA7-F1
#
_cell.length_a   1.000
_cell.length_b   1.000
_cell.length_c   1.000
_cell.angle_alpha   90.00
_cell.angle_beta   90.00
_cell.angle_gamma   90.00
#
_symmetry.space_group_name_H-M   'P 1'
#
loop_
_entity.id
_entity.type
_entity.pdbx_description
1 polymer ?
#
loop_
_entity_poly.entity_id
_entity_poly.type
_entity_poly.pdbx_seq_one_letter_code
_entity_poly.pdbx_strand_id
1 'polypeptide(L)'
;MLSVGYQKLICQIAGGGYQASLSEVSELLELDGTLGVLGKVNVIGQFLESINAQVIPGLGKGEVDTVRLFRFRSPQGASGAEVIEGILRGDESHTIEFKSTLRVDLRRLAQPGQTAAQCKSDEVLHASLKTIAAFMNSSGGQLIIGISDDKQVNGLHYDFELPDTASADKFELLLRNCLTGKFKDGGLINDYVSLTFVETHGHTVAIIEVLPRSSLSFVKKDGQYALYRRQGNRTNPVDISDIEEFLKARWGLAG
;
A
#
# COMPACT_ATOMS: atom_id res chain seq x y z
N MET A 1 23.64 26.19 4.64
CA MET A 1 23.97 24.76 4.76
C MET A 1 22.80 24.12 5.50
N LEU A 2 22.22 23.03 4.98
CA LEU A 2 21.12 22.34 5.68
C LEU A 2 21.61 21.79 7.02
N SER A 3 20.76 21.78 8.05
CA SER A 3 21.12 21.15 9.32
C SER A 3 21.28 19.64 9.14
N VAL A 4 21.97 19.00 10.09
CA VAL A 4 22.19 17.53 10.08
C VAL A 4 20.86 16.78 10.03
N GLY A 5 19.82 17.28 10.69
CA GLY A 5 18.47 16.69 10.68
C GLY A 5 17.86 16.62 9.28
N TYR A 6 17.89 17.73 8.55
CA TYR A 6 17.40 17.79 7.16
C TYR A 6 18.19 16.87 6.22
N GLN A 7 19.51 16.79 6.39
CA GLN A 7 20.35 15.87 5.61
C GLN A 7 20.00 14.41 5.88
N LYS A 8 19.78 14.05 7.16
CA LYS A 8 19.34 12.70 7.54
C LYS A 8 17.99 12.35 6.91
N LEU A 9 17.02 13.27 6.97
CA LEU A 9 15.71 13.06 6.36
C LEU A 9 15.82 12.81 4.85
N ILE A 10 16.61 13.61 4.13
CA ILE A 10 16.89 13.40 2.70
C ILE A 10 17.46 12.01 2.44
N CYS A 11 18.47 11.59 3.20
CA CYS A 11 19.10 10.28 3.04
C CYS A 11 18.11 9.12 3.27
N GLN A 12 17.24 9.24 4.28
CA GLN A 12 16.20 8.23 4.55
C GLN A 12 15.19 8.15 3.40
N ILE A 13 14.71 9.29 2.91
CA ILE A 13 13.80 9.37 1.76
C ILE A 13 14.46 8.79 0.49
N ALA A 14 15.75 9.05 0.27
CA ALA A 14 16.51 8.52 -0.87
C ALA A 14 16.65 6.99 -0.84
N GLY A 15 16.63 6.38 0.34
CA GLY A 15 16.75 4.94 0.53
C GLY A 15 15.54 4.09 0.14
N GLY A 16 14.59 4.64 -0.64
CA GLY A 16 13.33 3.97 -1.00
C GLY A 16 12.11 4.46 -0.22
N GLY A 17 12.26 5.54 0.55
CA GLY A 17 11.23 6.15 1.37
C GLY A 17 11.47 5.98 2.86
N TYR A 18 10.97 6.91 3.65
CA TYR A 18 11.11 6.96 5.10
C TYR A 18 9.74 6.85 5.75
N GLN A 19 9.55 5.86 6.62
CA GLN A 19 8.32 5.71 7.40
C GLN A 19 8.51 6.34 8.77
N ALA A 20 7.76 7.40 9.06
CA ALA A 20 7.83 8.11 10.32
C ALA A 20 6.54 8.91 10.58
N SER A 21 6.33 9.29 11.83
CA SER A 21 5.30 10.25 12.20
C SER A 21 5.78 11.70 12.02
N LEU A 22 4.85 12.66 12.08
CA LEU A 22 5.23 14.08 12.04
C LEU A 22 5.93 14.51 13.32
N SER A 23 5.67 13.83 14.44
CA SER A 23 6.40 14.03 15.70
C SER A 23 7.86 13.59 15.56
N GLU A 24 8.10 12.38 15.05
CA GLU A 24 9.44 11.84 14.81
C GLU A 24 10.23 12.70 13.81
N VAL A 25 9.57 13.15 12.73
CA VAL A 25 10.22 14.06 11.77
C VAL A 25 10.49 15.43 12.40
N SER A 26 9.59 15.97 13.22
CA SER A 26 9.82 17.24 13.91
C SER A 26 11.03 17.17 14.84
N GLU A 27 11.18 16.05 15.56
CA GLU A 27 12.33 15.78 16.42
C GLU A 27 13.62 15.59 15.61
N LEU A 28 13.57 14.81 14.52
CA LEU A 28 14.71 14.60 13.63
C LEU A 28 15.23 15.91 13.03
N LEU A 29 14.32 16.84 12.69
CA LEU A 29 14.64 18.15 12.14
C LEU A 29 15.05 19.18 13.21
N GLU A 30 14.97 18.82 14.49
CA GLU A 30 15.23 19.72 15.63
C GLU A 30 14.40 21.02 15.54
N LEU A 31 13.11 20.88 15.18
CA LEU A 31 12.24 22.05 15.01
C LEU A 31 12.04 22.80 16.34
N ASP A 32 11.99 24.13 16.25
CA ASP A 32 11.79 25.02 17.39
C ASP A 32 10.58 24.57 18.24
N GLY A 33 10.83 24.33 19.53
CA GLY A 33 9.85 23.88 20.50
C GLY A 33 8.74 24.91 20.78
N THR A 34 8.95 26.18 20.44
CA THR A 34 7.94 27.23 20.55
C THR A 34 6.89 27.16 19.45
N LEU A 35 7.18 26.46 18.34
CA LEU A 35 6.21 26.27 17.27
C LEU A 35 5.08 25.34 17.75
N GLY A 36 3.84 25.82 17.59
CA GLY A 36 2.67 24.96 17.69
C GLY A 36 2.67 23.88 16.61
N VAL A 37 1.82 22.86 16.78
CA VAL A 37 1.70 21.72 15.86
C VAL A 37 1.59 22.16 14.40
N LEU A 38 0.69 23.10 14.09
CA LEU A 38 0.48 23.58 12.72
C LEU A 38 1.73 24.26 12.13
N GLY A 39 2.49 24.97 12.96
CA GLY A 39 3.75 25.59 12.55
C GLY A 39 4.79 24.54 12.14
N LYS A 40 4.94 23.48 12.95
CA LYS A 40 5.83 22.35 12.64
C LYS A 40 5.41 21.63 11.36
N VAL A 41 4.12 21.36 11.19
CA VAL A 41 3.57 20.75 9.96
C VAL A 41 3.86 21.60 8.73
N ASN A 42 3.71 22.93 8.83
CA ASN A 42 4.00 23.84 7.72
C ASN A 42 5.49 23.83 7.34
N VAL A 43 6.40 23.84 8.32
CA VAL A 43 7.85 23.75 8.07
C VAL A 43 8.21 22.43 7.36
N ILE A 44 7.64 21.30 7.82
CA ILE A 44 7.83 20.01 7.16
C ILE A 44 7.31 20.06 5.72
N GLY A 45 6.11 20.58 5.50
CA GLY A 45 5.51 20.68 4.16
C GLY A 45 6.34 21.50 3.19
N GLN A 46 6.77 22.71 3.59
CA GLN A 46 7.62 23.57 2.78
C GLN A 46 8.96 22.90 2.44
N PHE A 47 9.55 22.18 3.40
CA PHE A 47 10.78 21.46 3.14
C PHE A 47 10.58 20.33 2.13
N LEU A 48 9.54 19.51 2.28
CA LEU A 48 9.22 18.42 1.35
C LEU A 48 9.00 18.96 -0.07
N GLU A 49 8.27 20.06 -0.20
CA GLU A 49 8.09 20.74 -1.50
C GLU A 49 9.43 21.17 -2.11
N SER A 50 10.34 21.75 -1.31
CA SER A 50 11.64 22.23 -1.78
C SER A 50 12.56 21.13 -2.34
N ILE A 51 12.39 19.90 -1.88
CA ILE A 51 13.16 18.73 -2.32
C ILE A 51 12.38 17.83 -3.29
N ASN A 52 11.23 18.29 -3.79
CA ASN A 52 10.32 17.50 -4.64
C ASN A 52 9.93 16.14 -4.00
N ALA A 53 9.73 16.13 -2.69
CA ALA A 53 9.22 15.00 -1.95
C ALA A 53 7.69 15.11 -1.75
N GLN A 54 7.13 14.01 -1.29
CA GLN A 54 5.74 13.91 -0.87
C GLN A 54 5.65 13.09 0.40
N VAL A 55 4.50 13.20 1.06
CA VAL A 55 4.17 12.46 2.28
C VAL A 55 2.78 11.86 2.14
N ILE A 56 2.66 10.59 2.50
CA ILE A 56 1.43 9.80 2.38
C ILE A 56 1.21 9.06 3.71
N PRO A 57 0.02 9.11 4.35
CA PRO A 57 -1.05 10.04 4.07
C PRO A 57 -0.58 11.51 4.14
N GLY A 58 -1.25 12.39 3.39
CA GLY A 58 -0.91 13.82 3.34
C GLY A 58 -0.95 14.49 4.71
N LEU A 59 -0.29 15.64 4.85
CA LEU A 59 -0.13 16.36 6.13
C LEU A 59 -1.44 16.70 6.86
N GLY A 60 -2.55 16.86 6.12
CA GLY A 60 -3.87 17.14 6.68
C GLY A 60 -4.69 15.90 7.08
N LYS A 61 -4.09 14.70 7.05
CA LYS A 61 -4.76 13.43 7.34
C LYS A 61 -4.16 12.79 8.59
N GLY A 62 -5.00 12.25 9.47
CA GLY A 62 -4.59 11.59 10.70
C GLY A 62 -4.03 12.53 11.77
N GLU A 63 -3.46 11.95 12.82
CA GLU A 63 -2.83 12.65 13.94
C GLU A 63 -1.33 12.88 13.69
N VAL A 64 -0.67 13.66 14.55
CA VAL A 64 0.78 13.91 14.43
C VAL A 64 1.60 12.62 14.52
N ASP A 65 1.16 11.67 15.34
CA ASP A 65 1.82 10.37 15.55
C ASP A 65 1.42 9.31 14.52
N THR A 66 0.57 9.65 13.55
CA THR A 66 0.26 8.75 12.43
C THR A 66 1.52 8.51 11.60
N VAL A 67 1.89 7.23 11.42
CA VAL A 67 3.01 6.85 10.54
C VAL A 67 2.66 7.24 9.10
N ARG A 68 3.59 7.92 8.45
CA ARG A 68 3.53 8.38 7.07
C ARG A 68 4.77 7.91 6.31
N LEU A 69 4.60 7.65 5.03
CA LEU A 69 5.69 7.44 4.09
C LEU A 69 6.08 8.78 3.45
N PHE A 70 7.29 9.22 3.76
CA PHE A 70 7.98 10.30 3.09
C PHE A 70 8.79 9.70 1.95
N ARG A 71 8.58 10.15 0.71
CA ARG A 71 9.34 9.67 -0.45
C ARG A 71 9.55 10.79 -1.45
N PHE A 72 10.58 10.67 -2.28
CA PHE A 72 10.67 11.52 -3.46
C PHE A 72 9.49 11.26 -4.38
N ARG A 73 9.00 12.30 -5.03
CA ARG A 73 8.08 12.11 -6.15
C ARG A 73 8.86 11.41 -7.25
N SER A 74 8.26 10.40 -7.88
CA SER A 74 8.89 9.75 -9.03
C SER A 74 9.30 10.81 -10.07
N PRO A 75 10.45 10.64 -10.74
CA PRO A 75 10.85 11.54 -11.79
C PRO A 75 9.71 11.71 -12.79
N GLN A 76 9.33 12.95 -13.06
CA GLN A 76 8.37 13.23 -14.12
C GLN A 76 8.98 12.72 -15.44
N GLY A 77 8.32 11.74 -16.06
CA GLY A 77 8.76 11.16 -17.34
C GLY A 77 9.32 9.73 -17.29
N ALA A 78 9.40 9.08 -16.11
CA ALA A 78 9.65 7.64 -16.07
C ALA A 78 8.51 6.92 -16.79
N SER A 79 8.84 6.12 -17.81
CA SER A 79 7.83 5.36 -18.54
C SER A 79 7.25 4.27 -17.65
N GLY A 80 6.01 3.87 -17.91
CA GLY A 80 5.40 2.78 -17.15
C GLY A 80 6.15 1.45 -17.29
N ALA A 81 6.82 1.24 -18.43
CA ALA A 81 7.72 0.13 -18.65
C ALA A 81 8.90 0.14 -17.65
N GLU A 82 9.59 1.26 -17.49
CA GLU A 82 10.73 1.38 -16.55
C GLU A 82 10.30 1.14 -15.09
N VAL A 83 9.13 1.65 -14.70
CA VAL A 83 8.58 1.43 -13.35
C VAL A 83 8.34 -0.06 -13.11
N ILE A 84 7.66 -0.73 -14.04
CA ILE A 84 7.32 -2.14 -13.91
C ILE A 84 8.56 -3.03 -14.01
N GLU A 85 9.49 -2.75 -14.92
CA GLU A 85 10.77 -3.46 -15.00
C GLU A 85 11.57 -3.36 -13.70
N GLY A 86 11.60 -2.19 -13.07
CA GLY A 86 12.22 -1.99 -11.76
C GLY A 86 11.62 -2.89 -10.69
N ILE A 87 10.29 -3.02 -10.68
CA ILE A 87 9.56 -3.92 -9.76
C ILE A 87 9.83 -5.39 -10.09
N LEU A 88 9.81 -5.77 -11.37
CA LEU A 88 9.99 -7.16 -11.83
C LEU A 88 11.40 -7.70 -11.61
N ARG A 89 12.41 -6.83 -11.52
CA ARG A 89 13.77 -7.21 -11.08
C ARG A 89 13.80 -7.69 -9.64
N GLY A 90 12.86 -7.24 -8.81
CA GLY A 90 12.63 -7.80 -7.48
C GLY A 90 11.81 -9.10 -7.56
N ASP A 91 12.07 -10.04 -6.65
CA ASP A 91 11.17 -11.18 -6.43
C ASP A 91 10.04 -10.82 -5.46
N GLU A 92 9.01 -11.67 -5.40
CA GLU A 92 8.04 -11.60 -4.32
C GLU A 92 8.77 -11.61 -2.98
N SER A 93 8.40 -10.65 -2.14
CA SER A 93 9.09 -10.43 -0.88
C SER A 93 8.06 -10.14 0.21
N HIS A 94 8.54 -9.84 1.40
CA HIS A 94 7.67 -9.39 2.48
C HIS A 94 6.98 -8.06 2.17
N THR A 95 7.45 -7.30 1.18
CA THR A 95 6.89 -6.00 0.75
C THR A 95 6.39 -5.97 -0.69
N ILE A 96 6.45 -7.05 -1.47
CA ILE A 96 5.94 -7.10 -2.85
C ILE A 96 5.10 -8.37 -3.03
N GLU A 97 3.90 -8.24 -3.58
CA GLU A 97 3.01 -9.34 -3.97
C GLU A 97 2.47 -9.09 -5.38
N PHE A 98 2.53 -10.10 -6.25
CA PHE A 98 1.90 -10.05 -7.58
C PHE A 98 0.55 -10.76 -7.58
N LYS A 99 -0.40 -10.26 -8.36
CA LYS A 99 -1.66 -10.94 -8.68
C LYS A 99 -2.05 -10.67 -10.12
N SER A 100 -2.50 -11.70 -10.83
CA SER A 100 -2.93 -11.56 -12.22
C SER A 100 -4.15 -10.65 -12.37
N THR A 101 -5.07 -10.68 -11.41
CA THR A 101 -6.36 -9.98 -11.46
C THR A 101 -6.82 -9.56 -10.06
N LEU A 102 -7.67 -8.54 -9.98
CA LEU A 102 -8.28 -8.12 -8.71
C LEU A 102 -9.44 -9.03 -8.31
N ARG A 103 -10.30 -9.44 -9.25
CA ARG A 103 -11.57 -10.12 -8.92
C ARG A 103 -11.97 -11.27 -9.84
N VAL A 104 -11.26 -11.52 -10.93
CA VAL A 104 -11.60 -12.60 -11.86
C VAL A 104 -10.88 -13.89 -11.48
N ASP A 105 -11.61 -15.00 -11.40
CA ASP A 105 -10.99 -16.32 -11.27
C ASP A 105 -10.52 -16.81 -12.65
N LEU A 106 -9.22 -16.68 -12.90
CA LEU A 106 -8.60 -17.10 -14.16
C LEU A 106 -8.66 -18.62 -14.40
N ARG A 107 -8.70 -19.44 -13.34
CA ARG A 107 -8.82 -20.90 -13.49
C ARG A 107 -10.20 -21.27 -14.00
N ARG A 108 -11.23 -20.58 -13.49
CA ARG A 108 -12.59 -20.72 -14.00
C ARG A 108 -12.70 -20.15 -15.41
N LEU A 109 -12.09 -19.00 -15.69
CA LEU A 109 -12.12 -18.38 -17.02
C LEU A 109 -11.47 -19.25 -18.11
N ALA A 110 -10.45 -20.02 -17.76
CA ALA A 110 -9.80 -20.96 -18.68
C ALA A 110 -10.73 -22.11 -19.15
N GLN A 111 -11.90 -22.30 -18.53
CA GLN A 111 -12.85 -23.33 -18.94
C GLN A 111 -13.62 -22.90 -20.21
N PRO A 112 -13.92 -23.82 -21.13
CA PRO A 112 -14.62 -23.49 -22.39
C PRO A 112 -15.96 -22.77 -22.18
N GLY A 113 -16.16 -21.68 -22.91
CA GLY A 113 -17.43 -20.93 -22.91
C GLY A 113 -17.66 -20.00 -21.72
N GLN A 114 -16.68 -19.83 -20.83
CA GLN A 114 -16.78 -18.88 -19.71
C GLN A 114 -16.42 -17.46 -20.15
N THR A 115 -17.06 -16.48 -19.52
CA THR A 115 -16.72 -15.05 -19.64
C THR A 115 -16.15 -14.51 -18.32
N ALA A 116 -15.42 -13.39 -18.36
CA ALA A 116 -14.89 -12.78 -17.13
C ALA A 116 -16.01 -12.40 -16.15
N ALA A 117 -17.15 -11.92 -16.66
CA ALA A 117 -18.33 -11.61 -15.85
C ALA A 117 -18.88 -12.84 -15.10
N GLN A 118 -18.88 -14.02 -15.74
CA GLN A 118 -19.26 -15.28 -15.08
C GLN A 118 -18.22 -15.71 -14.05
N CYS A 119 -16.94 -15.42 -14.29
CA CYS A 119 -15.82 -15.83 -13.44
C CYS A 119 -15.48 -14.82 -12.33
N LYS A 120 -16.33 -13.81 -12.11
CA LYS A 120 -16.22 -12.89 -10.97
C LYS A 120 -16.22 -13.66 -9.66
N SER A 121 -15.22 -13.43 -8.82
CA SER A 121 -14.98 -14.15 -7.57
C SER A 121 -14.67 -13.21 -6.41
N ASP A 122 -15.51 -13.25 -5.38
CA ASP A 122 -15.27 -12.53 -4.13
C ASP A 122 -14.10 -13.12 -3.34
N GLU A 123 -13.73 -14.38 -3.56
CA GLU A 123 -12.55 -14.99 -2.96
C GLU A 123 -11.26 -14.40 -3.53
N VAL A 124 -11.19 -14.19 -4.85
CA VAL A 124 -10.05 -13.53 -5.51
C VAL A 124 -9.90 -12.10 -5.00
N LEU A 125 -11.01 -11.36 -4.93
CA LEU A 125 -11.01 -10.02 -4.33
C LEU A 125 -10.57 -10.04 -2.87
N HIS A 126 -11.07 -10.99 -2.08
CA HIS A 126 -10.70 -11.10 -0.67
C HIS A 126 -9.21 -11.43 -0.50
N ALA A 127 -8.58 -12.20 -1.40
CA ALA A 127 -7.14 -12.45 -1.37
C ALA A 127 -6.33 -11.14 -1.50
N SER A 128 -6.78 -10.20 -2.33
CA SER A 128 -6.19 -8.87 -2.44
C SER A 128 -6.37 -8.06 -1.15
N LEU A 129 -7.59 -8.02 -0.60
CA LEU A 129 -7.86 -7.29 0.66
C LEU A 129 -7.10 -7.89 1.86
N LYS A 130 -6.97 -9.22 1.92
CA LYS A 130 -6.16 -9.95 2.90
C LYS A 130 -4.69 -9.53 2.83
N THR A 131 -4.16 -9.37 1.62
CA THR A 131 -2.78 -8.94 1.38
C THR A 131 -2.59 -7.49 1.86
N ILE A 132 -3.52 -6.59 1.55
CA ILE A 132 -3.50 -5.21 2.04
C ILE A 132 -3.51 -5.17 3.57
N ALA A 133 -4.39 -5.95 4.23
CA ALA A 133 -4.42 -6.03 5.69
C ALA A 133 -3.08 -6.52 6.27
N ALA A 134 -2.46 -7.51 5.63
CA ALA A 134 -1.18 -8.04 6.06
C ALA A 134 -0.03 -7.04 5.91
N PHE A 135 0.02 -6.28 4.81
CA PHE A 135 0.99 -5.19 4.65
C PHE A 135 0.81 -4.12 5.72
N MET A 136 -0.42 -3.69 6.01
CA MET A 136 -0.70 -2.73 7.08
C MET A 136 -0.26 -3.23 8.46
N ASN A 137 -0.30 -4.55 8.66
CA ASN A 137 0.08 -5.20 9.91
C ASN A 137 1.56 -5.59 9.99
N SER A 138 2.34 -5.30 8.95
CA SER A 138 3.75 -5.62 8.84
C SER A 138 4.51 -4.33 8.47
N SER A 139 5.43 -4.37 7.51
CA SER A 139 6.26 -3.22 7.13
C SER A 139 5.67 -2.36 6.00
N GLY A 140 4.40 -2.56 5.65
CA GLY A 140 3.83 -2.07 4.39
C GLY A 140 4.24 -2.92 3.19
N GLY A 141 3.95 -2.44 1.99
CA GLY A 141 4.33 -3.10 0.74
C GLY A 141 3.57 -2.61 -0.48
N GLN A 142 3.78 -3.29 -1.60
CA GLN A 142 3.13 -3.06 -2.87
C GLN A 142 2.44 -4.34 -3.33
N LEU A 143 1.14 -4.22 -3.63
CA LEU A 143 0.35 -5.24 -4.29
C LEU A 143 0.18 -4.83 -5.75
N ILE A 144 0.71 -5.63 -6.68
CA ILE A 144 0.70 -5.34 -8.11
C ILE A 144 -0.34 -6.22 -8.79
N ILE A 145 -1.34 -5.61 -9.41
CA ILE A 145 -2.43 -6.31 -10.10
C ILE A 145 -2.26 -6.20 -11.62
N GLY A 146 -2.40 -7.32 -12.31
CA GLY A 146 -2.17 -7.44 -13.75
C GLY A 146 -0.86 -8.16 -14.09
N ILE A 147 -0.19 -8.77 -13.10
CA ILE A 147 1.04 -9.53 -13.29
C ILE A 147 0.86 -10.90 -12.64
N SER A 148 1.11 -11.97 -13.38
CA SER A 148 1.02 -13.34 -12.84
C SER A 148 2.24 -13.71 -11.99
N ASP A 149 2.10 -14.79 -11.22
CA ASP A 149 3.14 -15.32 -10.33
C ASP A 149 4.46 -15.66 -11.08
N ASP A 150 4.39 -15.93 -12.38
CA ASP A 150 5.55 -16.13 -13.27
C ASP A 150 6.11 -14.84 -13.89
N LYS A 151 5.71 -13.68 -13.35
CA LYS A 151 6.11 -12.32 -13.77
C LYS A 151 5.68 -11.92 -15.17
N GLN A 152 4.70 -12.59 -15.78
CA GLN A 152 4.13 -12.14 -17.04
C GLN A 152 3.15 -10.98 -16.83
N VAL A 153 3.30 -9.93 -17.62
CA VAL A 153 2.42 -8.77 -17.63
C VAL A 153 1.20 -9.09 -18.48
N ASN A 154 0.07 -9.37 -17.81
CA ASN A 154 -1.20 -9.67 -18.46
C ASN A 154 -2.11 -8.43 -18.55
N GLY A 155 -1.96 -7.50 -17.61
CA GLY A 155 -2.78 -6.32 -17.46
C GLY A 155 -4.14 -6.56 -16.80
N LEU A 156 -4.95 -5.51 -16.77
CA LEU A 156 -6.27 -5.49 -16.13
C LEU A 156 -7.43 -5.80 -17.10
N HIS A 157 -7.18 -6.29 -18.30
CA HIS A 157 -8.23 -6.46 -19.32
C HIS A 157 -9.40 -7.33 -18.83
N TYR A 158 -9.11 -8.44 -18.15
CA TYR A 158 -10.14 -9.29 -17.57
C TYR A 158 -10.94 -8.57 -16.48
N ASP A 159 -10.30 -7.78 -15.62
CA ASP A 159 -11.01 -6.98 -14.62
C ASP A 159 -11.83 -5.87 -15.27
N PHE A 160 -11.38 -5.28 -16.38
CA PHE A 160 -12.10 -4.25 -17.13
C PHE A 160 -13.29 -4.77 -17.94
N GLU A 161 -13.45 -6.09 -18.10
CA GLU A 161 -14.68 -6.67 -18.64
C GLU A 161 -15.85 -6.66 -17.63
N LEU A 162 -15.58 -6.47 -16.33
CA LEU A 162 -16.60 -6.46 -15.30
C LEU A 162 -17.26 -5.08 -15.20
N PRO A 163 -18.60 -4.98 -15.13
CA PRO A 163 -19.30 -3.69 -15.13
C PRO A 163 -18.86 -2.70 -14.03
N ASP A 164 -18.49 -3.22 -12.85
CA ASP A 164 -18.08 -2.46 -11.67
C ASP A 164 -16.59 -2.11 -11.63
N THR A 165 -15.80 -2.60 -12.59
CA THR A 165 -14.37 -2.29 -12.78
C THR A 165 -14.05 -1.92 -14.23
N ALA A 166 -15.05 -1.57 -15.04
CA ALA A 166 -14.91 -1.35 -16.49
C ALA A 166 -14.02 -0.17 -16.94
N SER A 167 -13.34 0.48 -16.00
CA SER A 167 -12.33 1.50 -16.23
C SER A 167 -11.43 1.61 -14.99
N ALA A 168 -10.29 2.29 -15.13
CA ALA A 168 -9.40 2.62 -14.01
C ALA A 168 -10.16 3.34 -12.86
N ASP A 169 -11.00 4.33 -13.19
CA ASP A 169 -11.81 5.04 -12.19
C ASP A 169 -12.78 4.13 -11.45
N LYS A 170 -13.46 3.23 -12.17
CA LYS A 170 -14.39 2.26 -11.56
C LYS A 170 -13.65 1.23 -10.71
N PHE A 171 -12.48 0.79 -11.17
CA PHE A 171 -11.61 -0.10 -10.40
C PHE A 171 -11.17 0.56 -9.09
N GLU A 172 -10.72 1.82 -9.14
CA GLU A 172 -10.38 2.55 -7.93
C GLU A 172 -11.61 2.66 -7.01
N LEU A 173 -12.75 3.09 -7.53
CA LEU A 173 -13.97 3.22 -6.74
C LEU A 173 -14.37 1.90 -6.07
N LEU A 174 -14.29 0.77 -6.79
CA LEU A 174 -14.54 -0.56 -6.23
C LEU A 174 -13.57 -0.83 -5.07
N LEU A 175 -12.26 -0.63 -5.28
CA LEU A 175 -11.25 -0.87 -4.24
C LEU A 175 -11.52 -0.01 -3.00
N ARG A 176 -11.74 1.30 -3.17
CA ARG A 176 -12.04 2.24 -2.07
C ARG A 176 -13.27 1.83 -1.27
N ASN A 177 -14.34 1.41 -1.96
CA ASN A 177 -15.56 0.90 -1.34
C ASN A 177 -15.30 -0.42 -0.59
N CYS A 178 -14.50 -1.32 -1.15
CA CYS A 178 -14.13 -2.57 -0.49
C CYS A 178 -13.30 -2.31 0.78
N LEU A 179 -12.31 -1.42 0.72
CA LEU A 179 -11.52 -1.01 1.89
C LEU A 179 -12.44 -0.45 2.99
N THR A 180 -13.36 0.45 2.61
CA THR A 180 -14.33 1.07 3.53
C THR A 180 -15.31 0.07 4.13
N GLY A 181 -15.82 -0.87 3.33
CA GLY A 181 -16.91 -1.76 3.76
C GLY A 181 -16.44 -3.07 4.39
N LYS A 182 -15.20 -3.50 4.15
CA LYS A 182 -14.68 -4.80 4.61
C LYS A 182 -13.69 -4.70 5.74
N PHE A 183 -13.04 -3.56 5.97
CA PHE A 183 -12.13 -3.40 7.10
C PHE A 183 -12.86 -2.86 8.34
N LYS A 184 -12.39 -3.26 9.51
CA LYS A 184 -12.96 -2.82 10.80
C LYS A 184 -12.96 -1.31 10.97
N ASP A 185 -11.87 -0.65 10.56
CA ASP A 185 -11.68 0.80 10.73
C ASP A 185 -12.27 1.61 9.55
N GLY A 186 -12.95 0.93 8.63
CA GLY A 186 -13.70 1.52 7.52
C GLY A 186 -12.89 2.49 6.66
N GLY A 187 -13.43 3.69 6.45
CA GLY A 187 -12.87 4.69 5.53
C GLY A 187 -11.43 5.11 5.84
N LEU A 188 -11.01 5.03 7.11
CA LEU A 188 -9.65 5.37 7.56
C LEU A 188 -8.57 4.53 6.87
N ILE A 189 -8.91 3.34 6.41
CA ILE A 189 -8.00 2.44 5.69
C ILE A 189 -7.51 3.08 4.38
N ASN A 190 -8.33 3.92 3.73
CA ASN A 190 -7.95 4.55 2.47
C ASN A 190 -6.78 5.53 2.61
N ASP A 191 -6.57 6.12 3.79
CA ASP A 191 -5.46 7.03 4.03
C ASP A 191 -4.09 6.32 3.94
N TYR A 192 -4.07 4.99 4.09
CA TYR A 192 -2.86 4.16 4.03
C TYR A 192 -2.70 3.41 2.70
N VAL A 193 -3.59 3.66 1.72
CA VAL A 193 -3.56 2.98 0.41
C VAL A 193 -3.52 4.00 -0.71
N SER A 194 -2.46 3.93 -1.52
CA SER A 194 -2.35 4.66 -2.79
C SER A 194 -2.48 3.70 -3.95
N LEU A 195 -3.19 4.12 -5.00
CA LEU A 195 -3.37 3.35 -6.22
C LEU A 195 -2.79 4.15 -7.39
N THR A 196 -2.02 3.49 -8.25
CA THR A 196 -1.48 4.09 -9.47
C THR A 196 -1.65 3.11 -10.61
N PHE A 197 -2.15 3.59 -11.75
CA PHE A 197 -2.23 2.81 -12.97
C PHE A 197 -1.05 3.13 -13.86
N VAL A 198 -0.45 2.09 -14.43
CA VAL A 198 0.77 2.19 -15.23
C VAL A 198 0.56 1.43 -16.53
N GLU A 199 0.79 2.11 -17.65
CA GLU A 199 0.80 1.49 -18.98
C GLU A 199 2.18 0.90 -19.28
N THR A 200 2.24 -0.39 -19.57
CA THR A 200 3.48 -1.11 -19.85
C THR A 200 3.22 -2.23 -20.86
N HIS A 201 4.07 -2.38 -21.87
CA HIS A 201 3.90 -3.43 -22.90
C HIS A 201 2.50 -3.47 -23.56
N GLY A 202 1.79 -2.34 -23.62
CA GLY A 202 0.41 -2.28 -24.15
C GLY A 202 -0.68 -2.75 -23.19
N HIS A 203 -0.33 -2.99 -21.93
CA HIS A 203 -1.22 -3.40 -20.85
C HIS A 203 -1.26 -2.37 -19.72
N THR A 204 -2.45 -2.13 -19.18
CA THR A 204 -2.62 -1.37 -17.94
C THR A 204 -2.39 -2.29 -16.73
N VAL A 205 -1.51 -1.89 -15.80
CA VAL A 205 -1.24 -2.56 -14.53
C VAL A 205 -1.61 -1.63 -13.37
N ALA A 206 -2.14 -2.17 -12.28
CA ALA A 206 -2.42 -1.41 -11.06
C ALA A 206 -1.35 -1.67 -9.99
N ILE A 207 -0.77 -0.61 -9.45
CA ILE A 207 0.15 -0.63 -8.31
C ILE A 207 -0.59 -0.11 -7.09
N ILE A 208 -0.84 -0.98 -6.11
CA ILE A 208 -1.46 -0.65 -4.84
C ILE A 208 -0.37 -0.57 -3.78
N GLU A 209 0.02 0.63 -3.40
CA GLU A 209 0.98 0.88 -2.33
C GLU A 209 0.25 0.96 -0.98
N VAL A 210 0.72 0.19 -0.01
CA VAL A 210 0.11 0.03 1.30
C VAL A 210 1.12 0.40 2.37
N LEU A 211 0.75 1.34 3.22
CA LEU A 211 1.55 1.79 4.34
C LEU A 211 1.29 0.94 5.59
N PRO A 212 2.31 0.69 6.42
CA PRO A 212 2.08 0.07 7.70
C PRO A 212 1.29 1.01 8.60
N ARG A 213 0.49 0.42 9.49
CA ARG A 213 -0.29 1.14 10.50
C ARG A 213 0.36 0.96 11.86
N SER A 214 0.15 1.89 12.77
CA SER A 214 0.43 1.65 14.19
C SER A 214 -0.63 0.70 14.76
N SER A 215 -1.89 0.88 14.40
CA SER A 215 -3.02 0.02 14.81
C SER A 215 -3.09 -1.30 14.05
N LEU A 216 -3.70 -2.32 14.71
CA LEU A 216 -4.06 -3.57 14.06
C LEU A 216 -5.15 -3.37 13.00
N SER A 217 -4.93 -3.91 11.81
CA SER A 217 -5.85 -3.84 10.68
C SER A 217 -6.55 -5.17 10.47
N PHE A 218 -7.85 -5.19 10.69
CA PHE A 218 -8.67 -6.39 10.52
C PHE A 218 -9.55 -6.27 9.28
N VAL A 219 -9.67 -7.36 8.52
CA VAL A 219 -10.51 -7.44 7.34
C VAL A 219 -11.54 -8.56 7.50
N LYS A 220 -12.78 -8.30 7.05
CA LYS A 220 -13.90 -9.20 7.19
C LYS A 220 -13.84 -10.34 6.18
N LYS A 221 -13.93 -11.58 6.67
CA LYS A 221 -14.10 -12.82 5.91
C LYS A 221 -15.30 -13.58 6.48
N ASP A 222 -16.26 -13.95 5.64
CA ASP A 222 -17.42 -14.77 6.04
C ASP A 222 -18.17 -14.27 7.28
N GLY A 223 -18.30 -12.95 7.42
CA GLY A 223 -18.98 -12.33 8.56
C GLY A 223 -18.08 -11.95 9.74
N GLN A 224 -16.86 -12.49 9.81
CA GLN A 224 -15.95 -12.31 10.95
C GLN A 224 -14.72 -11.48 10.57
N TYR A 225 -14.19 -10.70 11.52
CA TYR A 225 -12.95 -9.96 11.34
C TYR A 225 -11.75 -10.86 11.61
N ALA A 226 -10.82 -10.91 10.66
CA ALA A 226 -9.57 -11.66 10.78
C ALA A 226 -8.36 -10.74 10.71
N LEU A 227 -7.32 -11.12 11.46
CA LEU A 227 -6.02 -10.47 11.47
C LEU A 227 -5.03 -11.28 10.61
N TYR A 228 -4.21 -10.58 9.82
CA TYR A 228 -3.23 -11.21 8.94
C TYR A 228 -1.88 -10.52 9.08
N ARG A 229 -0.79 -11.29 8.90
CA ARG A 229 0.60 -10.79 8.85
C ARG A 229 1.33 -11.30 7.60
N ARG A 230 2.31 -10.54 7.13
CA ARG A 230 3.31 -11.05 6.17
C ARG A 230 4.36 -11.84 6.93
N GLN A 231 4.71 -13.02 6.41
CA GLN A 231 5.81 -13.83 6.89
C GLN A 231 6.55 -14.38 5.67
N GLY A 232 7.67 -13.74 5.31
CA GLY A 232 8.28 -13.93 4.00
C GLY A 232 7.32 -13.48 2.89
N ASN A 233 7.16 -14.29 1.85
CA ASN A 233 6.21 -14.04 0.76
C ASN A 233 4.78 -14.57 1.04
N ARG A 234 4.48 -15.00 2.27
CA ARG A 234 3.17 -15.57 2.62
C ARG A 234 2.35 -14.64 3.48
N THR A 235 1.04 -14.71 3.28
CA THR A 235 0.06 -14.02 4.11
C THR A 235 -0.66 -15.02 5.03
N ASN A 236 -0.28 -14.99 6.32
CA ASN A 236 -0.77 -15.92 7.33
C ASN A 236 -1.82 -15.25 8.23
N PRO A 237 -2.90 -15.96 8.61
CA PRO A 237 -3.76 -15.50 9.70
C PRO A 237 -2.95 -15.42 11.00
N VAL A 238 -3.34 -14.51 11.88
CA VAL A 238 -2.83 -14.44 13.24
C VAL A 238 -3.95 -14.90 14.16
N ASP A 239 -3.76 -16.08 14.76
CA ASP A 239 -4.71 -16.63 15.71
C ASP A 239 -4.64 -15.89 17.05
N ILE A 240 -5.71 -15.99 17.83
CA ILE A 240 -5.81 -15.32 19.14
C ILE A 240 -4.67 -15.79 20.08
N SER A 241 -4.25 -17.05 19.98
CA SER A 241 -3.12 -17.60 20.74
C SER A 241 -1.79 -16.92 20.45
N ASP A 242 -1.65 -16.33 19.25
CA ASP A 242 -0.38 -15.81 18.74
C ASP A 242 -0.34 -14.28 18.78
N ILE A 243 -1.42 -13.63 19.24
CA ILE A 243 -1.55 -12.17 19.26
C ILE A 243 -0.45 -11.51 20.08
N GLU A 244 -0.11 -12.03 21.25
CA GLU A 244 0.90 -11.41 22.11
C GLU A 244 2.30 -11.46 21.48
N GLU A 245 2.67 -12.62 20.92
CA GLU A 245 3.93 -12.78 20.18
C GLU A 245 3.96 -11.82 18.98
N PHE A 246 2.86 -11.78 18.23
CA PHE A 246 2.74 -10.90 17.07
C PHE A 246 2.90 -9.42 17.43
N LEU A 247 2.27 -8.95 18.51
CA LEU A 247 2.40 -7.57 18.98
C LEU A 247 3.82 -7.25 19.44
N LYS A 248 4.47 -8.17 20.15
CA LYS A 248 5.87 -8.01 20.59
C LYS A 248 6.82 -7.89 19.39
N ALA A 249 6.69 -8.77 18.41
CA ALA A 249 7.52 -8.76 17.21
C ALA A 249 7.31 -7.48 16.37
N ARG A 250 6.07 -6.99 16.28
CA ARG A 250 5.72 -5.82 15.47
C ARG A 250 6.26 -4.51 16.04
N TRP A 251 6.20 -4.32 17.35
CA TRP A 251 6.55 -3.04 17.98
C TRP A 251 7.90 -3.07 18.71
N GLY A 252 8.66 -4.16 18.58
CA GLY A 252 9.93 -4.29 19.29
C GLY A 252 9.76 -4.24 20.81
N LEU A 253 8.60 -4.64 21.34
CA LEU A 253 8.36 -4.79 22.79
C LEU A 253 9.05 -6.05 23.33
N ALA A 254 10.34 -6.21 23.00
CA ALA A 254 11.26 -7.02 23.77
C ALA A 254 11.81 -6.11 24.87
N GLY A 255 11.76 -6.61 26.12
CA GLY A 255 12.01 -5.84 27.35
C GLY A 255 13.41 -5.27 27.50
#